data_AF-A0AAN1CUI6-F1
#
_entry.id   AF-A0AAN1CUI6-F1
#
_cell.length_a   1.000
_cell.length_b   1.000
_cell.length_c   1.000
_cell.angle_alpha   90.00
_cell.angle_beta   90.00
_cell.angle_gamma   90.00
#
_symmetry.space_group_name_H-M   'P 1'
#
loop_
_entity.id
_entity.type
_entity.pdbx_description
1 polymer ?
#
loop_
_entity_poly.entity_id
_entity_poly.type
_entity_poly.pdbx_seq_one_letter_code
_entity_poly.pdbx_strand_id
1 'polypeptide(L)'
;MVYSKDQFHLVNGLGREISGTRMELSRLTGGSYSGVCALLTGRVKSMKGWVVKGVVERRYSTPRSKLIRLRHESGRIVTGTRSELIEVIGCSQSALSALLNGNNKSAYGYTLVGC
;
A
#
# COMPACT_ATOMS: atom_id res chain seq x y z
N MET A 1 3.87 19.40 37.26
CA MET A 1 3.36 18.23 36.51
C MET A 1 3.17 18.63 35.06
N VAL A 2 4.14 18.30 34.20
CA VAL A 2 4.04 18.57 32.76
C VAL A 2 3.23 17.43 32.16
N TYR A 3 1.93 17.64 31.93
CA TYR A 3 1.15 16.73 31.10
C TYR A 3 1.62 16.91 29.65
N SER A 4 2.63 16.15 29.23
CA SER A 4 2.84 15.91 27.80
C SER A 4 1.59 15.21 27.29
N LYS A 5 0.63 16.00 26.79
CA LYS A 5 -0.51 15.49 26.04
C LYS A 5 0.10 14.87 24.78
N ASP A 6 0.27 13.56 24.80
CA ASP A 6 0.55 12.79 23.59
C ASP A 6 -0.65 13.01 22.64
N GLN A 7 -0.57 14.05 21.81
CA GLN A 7 -1.46 14.23 20.67
C GLN A 7 -0.91 13.40 19.54
N PHE A 8 -1.77 12.55 19.00
CA PHE A 8 -1.48 11.70 17.87
C PHE A 8 -2.29 12.18 16.68
N HIS A 9 -1.73 11.98 15.50
CA HIS A 9 -2.37 12.32 14.25
C HIS A 9 -2.64 11.02 13.51
N LEU A 10 -3.87 10.84 13.00
CA LEU A 10 -4.24 9.73 12.14
C LEU A 10 -4.69 10.25 10.78
N VAL A 11 -4.43 9.48 9.73
CA VAL A 11 -4.88 9.73 8.36
C VAL A 11 -5.54 8.47 7.81
N ASN A 12 -6.50 8.60 6.89
CA ASN A 12 -7.11 7.46 6.21
C ASN A 12 -6.92 7.50 4.69
N GLY A 13 -7.30 6.40 4.01
CA GLY A 13 -7.18 6.28 2.55
C GLY A 13 -8.04 7.24 1.73
N LEU A 14 -8.93 8.02 2.36
CA LEU A 14 -9.72 9.08 1.73
C LEU A 14 -9.10 10.47 1.91
N GLY A 15 -7.89 10.55 2.48
CA GLY A 15 -7.21 11.82 2.78
C GLY A 15 -7.79 12.58 3.97
N ARG A 16 -8.68 11.96 4.77
CA ARG A 16 -9.17 12.57 6.01
C ARG A 16 -8.12 12.44 7.09
N GLU A 17 -7.95 13.51 7.85
CA GLU A 17 -7.00 13.58 8.94
C GLU A 17 -7.71 13.96 10.23
N ILE A 18 -7.30 13.34 11.33
CA ILE A 18 -7.80 13.65 12.67
C ILE A 18 -6.62 13.68 13.64
N SER A 19 -6.74 14.48 14.68
CA SER A 19 -5.73 14.57 15.73
C SER A 19 -6.35 14.63 17.10
N GLY A 20 -5.72 13.99 18.06
CA GLY A 20 -6.19 14.01 19.44
C GLY A 20 -5.47 13.01 20.32
N THR A 21 -5.94 12.90 21.53
CA THR A 21 -5.51 11.91 22.51
C THR A 21 -5.97 10.50 22.12
N ARG A 22 -5.31 9.51 22.75
CA ARG A 22 -5.86 8.21 23.18
C ARG A 22 -7.34 7.99 22.88
N MET A 23 -8.11 8.66 23.73
CA MET A 23 -9.53 8.48 23.93
C MET A 23 -10.37 9.27 22.91
N GLU A 24 -9.88 10.40 22.44
CA GLU A 24 -10.53 11.17 21.38
C GLU A 24 -10.46 10.40 20.05
N LEU A 25 -9.30 9.82 19.73
CA LEU A 25 -9.12 9.06 18.50
C LEU A 25 -9.98 7.79 18.46
N SER A 26 -10.21 7.10 19.58
CA SER A 26 -11.12 5.94 19.59
C SER A 26 -12.56 6.34 19.27
N ARG A 27 -13.00 7.51 19.76
CA ARG A 27 -14.34 8.05 19.45
C ARG A 27 -14.45 8.47 17.99
N LEU A 28 -13.44 9.18 17.47
CA LEU A 28 -13.44 9.74 16.12
C LEU A 28 -13.26 8.68 15.02
N THR A 29 -12.47 7.64 15.27
CA THR A 29 -12.24 6.53 14.32
C THR A 29 -13.30 5.43 14.38
N GLY A 30 -14.14 5.45 15.43
CA GLY A 30 -15.01 4.33 15.78
C GLY A 30 -14.25 3.06 16.21
N GLY A 31 -12.95 3.16 16.48
CA GLY A 31 -12.10 2.05 16.94
C GLY A 31 -12.19 1.81 18.44
N SER A 32 -11.86 0.60 18.90
CA SER A 32 -11.69 0.35 20.34
C SER A 32 -10.46 1.08 20.88
N TYR A 33 -10.46 1.43 22.16
CA TYR A 33 -9.30 2.05 22.81
C TYR A 33 -8.05 1.18 22.70
N SER A 34 -8.19 -0.13 22.86
CA SER A 34 -7.09 -1.10 22.67
C SER A 34 -6.57 -1.11 21.23
N GLY A 35 -7.47 -1.01 20.23
CA GLY A 35 -7.11 -0.93 18.82
C GLY A 35 -6.36 0.35 18.48
N VAL A 36 -6.78 1.49 19.04
CA VAL A 36 -6.05 2.76 18.92
C VAL A 36 -4.69 2.66 19.59
N CYS A 37 -4.59 2.13 20.81
CA CYS A 37 -3.30 1.93 21.48
C CYS A 37 -2.37 1.02 20.66
N ALA A 38 -2.88 -0.08 20.11
CA ALA A 38 -2.11 -0.96 19.23
C ALA A 38 -1.64 -0.24 17.96
N LEU A 39 -2.47 0.63 17.38
CA LEU A 39 -2.11 1.43 16.20
C LEU A 39 -1.02 2.47 16.52
N LEU A 40 -1.22 3.24 17.59
CA LEU A 40 -0.29 4.29 18.02
C LEU A 40 1.06 3.76 18.51
N THR A 41 1.08 2.54 19.05
CA THR A 41 2.31 1.84 19.43
C THR A 41 2.96 1.07 18.28
N GLY A 42 2.35 1.06 17.09
CA GLY A 42 2.85 0.36 15.91
C GLY A 42 2.71 -1.17 15.95
N ARG A 43 1.99 -1.73 16.94
CA ARG A 43 1.67 -3.17 16.99
C ARG A 43 0.77 -3.59 15.84
N VAL A 44 -0.08 -2.69 15.36
CA VAL A 44 -0.85 -2.86 14.12
C VAL A 44 -0.57 -1.69 13.18
N LYS A 45 -0.58 -1.97 11.88
CA LYS A 45 -0.25 -0.97 10.84
C LYS A 45 -1.41 -0.05 10.49
N SER A 46 -2.63 -0.57 10.60
CA SER A 46 -3.86 0.17 10.30
C SER A 46 -5.01 -0.34 11.17
N MET A 47 -6.00 0.51 11.40
CA MET A 47 -7.21 0.16 12.13
C MET A 47 -8.39 0.92 11.53
N LYS A 48 -9.41 0.19 11.05
CA LYS A 48 -10.59 0.78 10.39
C LYS A 48 -10.27 1.80 9.30
N GLY A 49 -9.20 1.54 8.52
CA GLY A 49 -8.75 2.44 7.46
C GLY A 49 -7.92 3.64 7.93
N TRP A 50 -7.64 3.77 9.23
CA TRP A 50 -6.79 4.81 9.81
C TRP A 50 -5.37 4.31 10.05
N VAL A 51 -4.37 5.17 9.80
CA VAL A 51 -2.93 4.97 10.04
C VAL A 51 -2.35 6.18 10.76
N VAL A 52 -1.24 6.02 11.49
CA VAL A 52 -0.61 7.13 12.24
C VAL A 52 0.13 8.07 11.29
N LYS A 53 -0.28 9.33 11.23
CA LYS A 53 0.37 10.39 10.46
C LYS A 53 1.73 10.71 11.11
N GLY A 54 2.80 10.66 10.35
CA GLY A 54 4.18 10.84 10.84
C GLY A 54 4.92 9.53 11.16
N VAL A 55 4.19 8.42 11.37
CA VAL A 55 4.72 7.14 10.88
C VAL A 55 4.59 7.27 9.38
N VAL A 56 5.64 7.84 8.78
CA VAL A 56 5.83 7.90 7.34
C VAL A 56 5.33 6.56 6.84
N GLU A 57 4.22 6.57 6.10
CA GLU A 57 4.07 5.57 5.08
C GLU A 57 5.40 5.65 4.35
N ARG A 58 6.29 4.69 4.62
CA ARG A 58 7.06 4.09 3.55
C ARG A 58 6.00 3.78 2.52
N ARG A 59 5.70 4.77 1.66
CA ARG A 59 4.86 4.68 0.48
C ARG A 59 5.25 3.37 -0.12
N TYR A 60 4.46 2.35 0.16
CA TYR A 60 4.80 0.95 -0.05
C TYR A 60 6.30 0.74 -0.33
N SER A 61 7.17 0.88 0.69
CA SER A 61 8.50 0.27 0.56
C SER A 61 8.33 -1.23 0.77
N THR A 62 7.46 -1.84 -0.04
CA THR A 62 7.82 -3.10 -0.67
C THR A 62 9.30 -2.99 -1.03
N PRO A 63 10.17 -3.90 -0.55
CA PRO A 63 11.59 -3.86 -0.88
C PRO A 63 11.70 -3.73 -2.39
N ARG A 64 12.13 -2.56 -2.90
CA ARG A 64 12.09 -2.15 -4.33
C ARG A 64 11.31 -3.17 -5.15
N SER A 65 9.98 -3.15 -5.12
CA SER A 65 9.19 -4.03 -5.99
C SER A 65 9.81 -3.90 -7.35
N LYS A 66 10.43 -4.97 -7.87
CA LYS A 66 11.16 -4.93 -9.12
C LYS A 66 10.22 -4.29 -10.13
N LEU A 67 10.56 -3.09 -10.61
CA LEU A 67 9.74 -2.43 -11.61
C LEU A 67 9.84 -3.28 -12.86
N ILE A 68 8.71 -3.84 -13.24
CA ILE A 68 8.60 -4.73 -14.38
C ILE A 68 8.21 -3.86 -15.57
N ARG A 69 8.93 -4.01 -16.67
CA ARG A 69 8.61 -3.38 -17.94
C ARG A 69 8.06 -4.42 -18.89
N LEU A 70 6.84 -4.19 -19.36
CA LEU A 70 6.19 -5.03 -20.35
C LEU A 70 5.92 -4.23 -21.62
N ARG A 71 6.13 -4.85 -22.78
CA ARG A 71 5.83 -4.29 -24.10
C ARG A 71 4.72 -5.08 -24.76
N HIS A 72 3.65 -4.38 -25.10
CA HIS A 72 2.56 -4.89 -25.92
C HIS A 72 3.00 -5.04 -27.39
N GLU A 73 2.40 -5.97 -28.11
CA GLU A 73 2.60 -6.16 -29.56
C GLU A 73 2.32 -4.88 -30.37
N SER A 74 1.40 -4.03 -29.90
CA SER A 74 1.12 -2.72 -30.51
C SER A 74 2.23 -1.67 -30.30
N GLY A 75 3.29 -2.00 -29.56
CA GLY A 75 4.38 -1.08 -29.20
C GLY A 75 4.19 -0.32 -27.89
N ARG A 76 3.03 -0.44 -27.22
CA ARG A 76 2.78 0.20 -25.92
C ARG A 76 3.66 -0.40 -24.83
N ILE A 77 4.36 0.44 -24.07
CA ILE A 77 5.18 0.02 -22.92
C ILE A 77 4.45 0.39 -21.63
N VAL A 78 4.34 -0.57 -20.71
CA VAL A 78 3.81 -0.35 -19.37
C VAL A 78 4.89 -0.73 -18.36
N THR A 79 5.07 0.12 -17.35
CA THR A 79 6.05 -0.08 -16.28
C THR A 79 5.34 0.03 -14.96
N GLY A 80 5.54 -0.94 -14.09
CA GLY A 80 4.91 -0.93 -12.78
C GLY A 80 5.34 -2.10 -11.91
N THR A 81 4.82 -2.10 -10.70
CA THR A 81 4.82 -3.24 -9.82
C THR A 81 3.88 -4.33 -10.33
N ARG A 82 4.01 -5.54 -9.79
CA ARG A 82 3.17 -6.67 -10.19
C ARG A 82 1.68 -6.36 -10.05
N SER A 83 1.27 -5.71 -8.97
CA SER A 83 -0.13 -5.35 -8.72
C SER A 83 -0.64 -4.33 -9.73
N GLU A 84 0.14 -3.29 -10.01
CA GLU A 84 -0.22 -2.26 -10.99
C GLU A 84 -0.35 -2.85 -12.41
N LEU A 85 0.54 -3.77 -12.79
CA LEU A 85 0.49 -4.40 -14.10
C LEU A 85 -0.73 -5.32 -14.27
N ILE A 86 -1.18 -5.99 -13.21
CA ILE A 86 -2.42 -6.78 -13.23
C ILE A 86 -3.63 -5.87 -13.51
N GLU A 87 -3.69 -4.72 -12.86
CA GLU A 87 -4.79 -3.76 -13.05
C GLU A 87 -4.75 -3.12 -14.45
N VAL A 88 -3.56 -2.73 -14.93
CA VAL A 88 -3.39 -2.05 -16.21
C VAL A 88 -3.63 -2.98 -17.40
N ILE A 89 -3.18 -4.23 -17.30
CA ILE A 89 -3.23 -5.21 -18.40
C ILE A 89 -4.50 -6.07 -18.31
N GLY A 90 -5.13 -6.13 -17.13
CA GLY A 90 -6.28 -7.00 -16.88
C GLY A 90 -5.90 -8.49 -16.87
N CYS A 91 -4.64 -8.84 -16.62
CA CYS A 91 -4.18 -10.22 -16.64
C CYS A 91 -4.27 -10.89 -15.27
N SER A 92 -4.41 -12.21 -15.24
CA SER A 92 -4.42 -12.95 -13.98
C SER A 92 -3.05 -12.93 -13.29
N GLN A 93 -3.05 -13.00 -11.96
CA GLN A 93 -1.82 -13.11 -11.16
C GLN A 93 -0.93 -14.26 -11.65
N SER A 94 -1.52 -15.40 -12.00
CA SER A 94 -0.81 -16.60 -12.47
C SER A 94 -0.13 -16.37 -13.81
N ALA A 95 -0.82 -15.70 -14.76
CA ALA A 95 -0.27 -15.41 -16.08
C ALA A 95 0.92 -14.45 -15.99
N LEU A 96 0.81 -13.40 -15.18
CA LEU A 96 1.92 -12.48 -14.95
C LEU A 96 3.10 -13.19 -14.26
N SER A 97 2.83 -14.10 -13.31
CA SER A 97 3.87 -14.94 -12.69
C SER A 97 4.62 -15.80 -13.70
N ALA A 98 3.90 -16.46 -14.60
CA ALA A 98 4.50 -17.32 -15.63
C ALA A 98 5.37 -16.49 -16.61
N LEU A 99 4.93 -15.29 -16.95
CA LEU A 99 5.68 -14.35 -17.80
C LEU A 99 6.97 -13.88 -17.11
N LEU A 100 6.89 -13.49 -15.83
CA LEU A 100 8.03 -13.00 -15.05
C LEU A 100 9.09 -14.06 -14.78
N ASN A 101 8.66 -15.31 -14.60
CA ASN A 101 9.56 -16.44 -14.37
C ASN A 101 10.16 -16.99 -15.67
N GLY A 102 9.78 -16.46 -16.84
CA GLY A 102 10.24 -16.95 -18.14
C GLY A 102 9.60 -18.27 -18.59
N ASN A 103 8.60 -18.77 -17.85
CA ASN A 103 7.83 -19.96 -18.25
C ASN A 103 6.99 -19.69 -19.51
N ASN A 104 6.57 -18.43 -19.70
CA ASN A 104 5.90 -17.96 -20.91
C ASN A 104 6.69 -16.81 -21.55
N LYS A 105 6.81 -16.81 -22.88
CA LYS A 105 7.47 -15.73 -23.65
C LYS A 105 6.58 -14.49 -23.80
N SER A 106 5.25 -14.68 -23.81
CA SER A 106 4.25 -13.62 -23.92
C SER A 106 2.99 -13.98 -23.13
N ALA A 107 2.24 -12.97 -22.70
CA ALA A 107 0.92 -13.13 -22.09
C ALA A 107 0.04 -11.92 -22.46
N TYR A 108 -1.16 -12.16 -22.99
CA TYR A 108 -2.11 -11.10 -23.36
C TYR A 108 -1.53 -10.03 -24.30
N GLY A 109 -0.69 -10.43 -25.27
CA GLY A 109 -0.01 -9.51 -26.17
C GLY A 109 1.19 -8.78 -25.55
N TYR A 110 1.50 -8.99 -24.27
CA TYR A 110 2.64 -8.39 -23.57
C TYR A 110 3.84 -9.34 -23.47
N THR A 111 5.04 -8.78 -23.64
CA THR A 111 6.33 -9.45 -23.49
C THR A 111 7.19 -8.72 -22.45
N LEU A 112 8.04 -9.45 -21.74
CA LEU A 112 8.96 -8.87 -20.75
C LEU A 112 10.12 -8.12 -21.46
N VAL A 113 10.37 -6.87 -21.09
CA VAL A 113 11.44 -6.04 -21.67
C VAL A 113 12.45 -5.67 -20.61
N GLY A 114 13.55 -6.44 -20.53
CA GLY A 114 14.73 -6.13 -19.72
C GLY A 114 14.53 -6.34 -18.21
N CYS A 115 15.48 -7.04 -17.58
CA CYS A 115 15.72 -6.95 -16.15
C CYS A 115 16.75 -5.86 -15.86
#